data_AF-A0A7S2MHE0-F1
#
_entry.id   AF-A0A7S2MHE0-F1
#
_cell.length_a   1.000
_cell.length_b   1.000
_cell.length_c   1.000
_cell.angle_alpha   90.00
_cell.angle_beta   90.00
_cell.angle_gamma   90.00
#
_symmetry.space_group_name_H-M   'P 1'
#
loop_
_entity.id
_entity.type
_entity.pdbx_description
1 polymer ?
#
loop_
_entity_poly.entity_id
_entity_poly.type
_entity_poly.pdbx_seq_one_letter_code
_entity_poly.pdbx_strand_id
1 'polypeptide(L)'
;ALTGASIETYLLEKVRLSSQAAGERNYHIFYEILKGMDSAQLEKHFLTETSVKDFKLTNGTGVYDRRDKVDDGEQFKELMDALDNIGISQEEQDNMISVACALLHASNLSFKALGDDEAKVDE
;
A
#
# COMPACT_ATOMS: atom_id res chain seq x y z
N ALA A 1 -1.50 37.71 6.51
CA ALA A 1 -0.57 36.66 6.99
C ALA A 1 -1.35 35.37 7.09
N LEU A 2 -0.79 34.25 6.62
CA LEU A 2 -1.38 32.92 6.80
C LEU A 2 -1.03 32.41 8.21
N THR A 3 -2.02 32.04 9.01
CA THR A 3 -1.82 31.65 10.43
C THR A 3 -1.92 30.14 10.67
N GLY A 4 -2.45 29.38 9.72
CA GLY A 4 -2.60 27.92 9.81
C GLY A 4 -3.54 27.37 8.74
N ALA A 5 -3.68 26.04 8.73
CA ALA A 5 -4.60 25.29 7.88
C ALA A 5 -5.17 24.08 8.66
N SER A 6 -6.36 23.61 8.29
CA SER A 6 -6.98 22.39 8.82
C SER A 6 -7.49 21.52 7.68
N ILE A 7 -7.45 20.21 7.87
CA ILE A 7 -7.93 19.22 6.91
C ILE A 7 -8.98 18.36 7.61
N GLU A 8 -10.13 18.21 6.97
CA GLU A 8 -11.18 17.29 7.38
C GLU A 8 -11.40 16.27 6.27
N THR A 9 -11.20 14.99 6.59
CA THR A 9 -11.36 13.90 5.62
C THR A 9 -12.74 13.30 5.76
N TYR A 10 -13.46 13.23 4.64
CA TYR A 10 -14.82 12.69 4.58
C TYR A 10 -14.86 11.43 3.70
N LEU A 11 -15.59 10.42 4.18
CA LEU A 11 -16.01 9.24 3.39
C LEU A 11 -14.87 8.50 2.68
N LEU A 12 -13.82 8.13 3.41
CA LEU A 12 -12.80 7.23 2.88
C LEU A 12 -13.43 5.91 2.40
N GLU A 13 -13.18 5.57 1.14
CA GLU A 13 -13.70 4.36 0.49
C GLU A 13 -12.94 3.11 0.97
N LYS A 14 -13.26 2.63 2.18
CA LYS A 14 -12.59 1.47 2.79
C LYS A 14 -12.75 0.18 1.97
N VAL A 15 -13.87 0.04 1.25
CA VAL A 15 -14.18 -1.13 0.42
C VAL A 15 -13.20 -1.28 -0.76
N ARG A 16 -12.59 -0.17 -1.21
CA ARG A 16 -11.55 -0.19 -2.25
C ARG A 16 -10.36 -1.06 -1.87
N LEU A 17 -10.08 -1.17 -0.57
CA LEU A 17 -8.95 -1.95 -0.08
C LEU A 17 -9.09 -3.43 -0.43
N SER A 18 -10.29 -4.00 -0.28
CA SER A 18 -10.57 -5.42 -0.52
C SER A 18 -11.11 -5.72 -1.92
N SER A 19 -11.70 -4.73 -2.61
CA SER A 19 -12.29 -4.92 -3.93
C SER A 19 -12.15 -3.67 -4.79
N GLN A 20 -11.76 -3.84 -6.04
CA GLN A 20 -11.59 -2.74 -7.00
C GLN A 20 -12.52 -2.95 -8.20
N ALA A 21 -13.07 -1.86 -8.74
CA ALA A 21 -13.84 -1.93 -9.97
C ALA A 21 -12.93 -2.25 -11.16
N ALA A 22 -13.50 -2.87 -12.20
CA ALA A 22 -12.75 -3.23 -13.40
C ALA A 22 -12.08 -1.99 -14.02
N GLY A 23 -10.78 -2.11 -14.29
CA GLY A 23 -9.98 -1.01 -14.86
C GLY A 23 -9.49 0.02 -13.84
N GLU A 24 -9.71 -0.17 -12.54
CA GLU A 24 -9.23 0.71 -11.47
C GLU A 24 -8.04 0.11 -10.72
N ARG A 25 -7.29 0.97 -10.03
CA ARG A 25 -6.24 0.57 -9.07
C ARG A 25 -6.74 0.66 -7.63
N ASN A 26 -5.98 0.09 -6.72
CA ASN A 26 -6.09 0.39 -5.29
C ASN A 26 -5.44 1.76 -4.95
N TYR A 27 -5.35 2.10 -3.66
CA TYR A 27 -4.64 3.30 -3.20
C TYR A 27 -3.18 3.31 -3.66
N HIS A 28 -2.64 4.50 -3.95
CA HIS A 28 -1.34 4.63 -4.60
C HIS A 28 -0.18 4.13 -3.75
N ILE A 29 -0.25 4.29 -2.43
CA ILE A 29 0.79 3.88 -1.48
C ILE A 29 1.28 2.44 -1.69
N PHE A 30 0.42 1.52 -2.09
CA PHE A 30 0.81 0.12 -2.34
C PHE A 30 1.71 -0.04 -3.57
N TYR A 31 1.45 0.75 -4.61
CA TYR A 31 2.27 0.77 -5.83
C TYR A 31 3.54 1.58 -5.62
N GLU A 32 3.44 2.68 -4.88
CA GLU A 32 4.56 3.55 -4.49
C GLU A 32 5.58 2.79 -3.63
N ILE A 33 5.14 2.03 -2.62
CA ILE A 33 6.02 1.17 -1.80
C ILE A 33 6.77 0.15 -2.69
N LEU A 34 6.06 -0.57 -3.54
CA LEU A 34 6.64 -1.67 -4.34
C LEU A 34 7.58 -1.17 -5.45
N LYS A 35 7.43 0.08 -5.92
CA LYS A 35 8.29 0.67 -6.95
C LYS A 35 9.35 1.63 -6.41
N GLY A 36 9.12 2.22 -5.23
CA GLY A 36 9.91 3.33 -4.71
C GLY A 36 10.90 2.95 -3.60
N MET A 37 10.71 1.83 -2.92
CA MET A 37 11.63 1.37 -1.88
C MET A 37 12.97 0.90 -2.47
N ASP A 38 14.05 1.18 -1.75
CA ASP A 38 15.36 0.58 -2.02
C ASP A 38 15.45 -0.88 -1.53
N SER A 39 16.54 -1.56 -1.88
CA SER A 39 16.74 -2.97 -1.52
C SER A 39 16.75 -3.22 -0.01
N ALA A 40 17.27 -2.30 0.80
CA ALA A 40 17.33 -2.46 2.25
C ALA A 40 15.95 -2.27 2.90
N GLN A 41 15.16 -1.33 2.38
CA GLN A 41 13.76 -1.13 2.78
C GLN A 41 12.91 -2.35 2.39
N LEU A 42 13.07 -2.86 1.16
CA LEU A 42 12.38 -4.08 0.71
C LEU A 42 12.73 -5.29 1.59
N GLU A 43 14.01 -5.45 1.96
CA GLU A 43 14.46 -6.50 2.88
C GLU A 43 13.83 -6.36 4.26
N LYS A 44 13.85 -5.15 4.84
CA LYS A 44 13.23 -4.84 6.14
C LYS A 44 11.75 -5.21 6.19
N HIS A 45 11.03 -5.06 5.07
CA HIS A 45 9.59 -5.31 4.97
C HIS A 45 9.21 -6.67 4.37
N PHE A 46 10.19 -7.55 4.12
CA PHE A 46 9.99 -8.86 3.49
C PHE A 46 9.32 -8.77 2.10
N LEU A 47 9.68 -7.75 1.32
CA LEU A 47 9.17 -7.48 -0.02
C LEU A 47 10.23 -7.70 -1.12
N THR A 48 11.38 -8.28 -0.77
CA THR A 48 12.44 -8.62 -1.74
C THR A 48 11.90 -9.53 -2.84
N GLU A 49 12.31 -9.27 -4.08
CA GLU A 49 11.89 -10.04 -5.27
C GLU A 49 10.38 -10.04 -5.54
N THR A 50 9.62 -9.18 -4.87
CA THR A 50 8.18 -9.01 -5.14
C THR A 50 7.91 -7.83 -6.07
N SER A 51 6.74 -7.86 -6.69
CA SER A 51 6.24 -6.85 -7.61
C SER A 51 4.76 -6.58 -7.35
N VAL A 52 4.22 -5.54 -7.99
CA VAL A 52 2.78 -5.21 -7.98
C VAL A 52 1.88 -6.34 -8.47
N LYS A 53 2.42 -7.39 -9.09
CA LYS A 53 1.65 -8.55 -9.55
C LYS A 53 1.52 -9.65 -8.49
N ASP A 54 2.35 -9.61 -7.45
CA ASP A 54 2.46 -10.69 -6.47
C ASP A 54 1.45 -10.53 -5.33
N PHE A 55 0.77 -9.38 -5.23
CA PHE A 55 -0.23 -9.12 -4.19
C PHE A 55 -1.64 -9.03 -4.76
N LYS A 56 -2.61 -9.72 -4.16
CA LYS A 56 -4.03 -9.62 -4.57
C LYS A 56 -4.53 -8.18 -4.52
N LEU A 57 -4.03 -7.41 -3.56
CA LEU A 57 -4.39 -6.01 -3.34
C LEU A 57 -4.04 -5.09 -4.52
N THR A 58 -2.96 -5.39 -5.25
CA THR A 58 -2.47 -4.59 -6.39
C THR A 58 -2.74 -5.25 -7.74
N ASN A 59 -2.94 -6.57 -7.77
CA ASN A 59 -3.18 -7.36 -8.98
C ASN A 59 -4.66 -7.64 -9.28
N GLY A 60 -5.61 -7.19 -8.44
CA GLY A 60 -7.03 -7.51 -8.57
C GLY A 60 -7.70 -7.17 -9.92
N THR A 61 -7.19 -6.18 -10.65
CA THR A 61 -7.79 -5.69 -11.91
C THR A 61 -6.85 -5.79 -13.12
N GLY A 62 -5.61 -6.23 -12.91
CA GLY A 62 -4.55 -6.20 -13.93
C GLY A 62 -4.09 -4.80 -14.35
N VAL A 63 -4.49 -3.74 -13.63
CA VAL A 63 -4.06 -2.36 -13.87
C VAL A 63 -2.98 -1.97 -12.87
N TYR A 64 -1.77 -1.72 -13.35
CA TYR A 64 -0.61 -1.44 -12.51
C TYR A 64 -0.13 0.01 -12.64
N ASP A 65 -0.08 0.53 -13.86
CA ASP A 65 0.44 1.86 -14.14
C ASP A 65 -0.67 2.91 -14.12
N ARG A 66 -0.30 4.14 -13.77
CA ARG A 66 -1.23 5.26 -13.73
C ARG A 66 -1.57 5.73 -15.14
N ARG A 67 -2.83 6.10 -15.36
CA ARG A 67 -3.30 6.68 -16.63
C ARG A 67 -2.71 8.07 -16.89
N ASP A 68 -2.35 8.80 -15.83
CA ASP A 68 -1.73 10.12 -15.88
C ASP A 68 -0.20 10.07 -16.11
N LYS A 69 0.39 8.87 -16.21
CA LYS A 69 1.83 8.63 -16.43
C LYS A 69 2.76 9.16 -15.33
N VAL A 70 2.24 9.41 -14.14
CA VAL A 70 3.08 9.66 -12.96
C VAL A 70 3.79 8.36 -12.58
N ASP A 71 5.08 8.46 -12.28
CA ASP A 71 5.88 7.32 -11.81
C ASP A 71 5.65 7.11 -10.31
N ASP A 72 5.17 5.93 -9.91
CA ASP A 72 4.90 5.66 -8.49
C ASP A 72 6.19 5.60 -7.66
N GLY A 73 7.35 5.29 -8.26
CA GLY A 73 8.63 5.25 -7.55
C GLY A 73 9.18 6.64 -7.22
N GLU A 74 9.04 7.60 -8.15
CA GLU A 74 9.29 9.02 -7.89
C GLU A 74 8.30 9.57 -6.86
N GLN A 75 7.02 9.22 -6.99
CA GLN A 75 5.98 9.69 -6.07
C GLN A 75 6.21 9.20 -4.63
N PHE A 76 6.75 8.00 -4.44
CA PHE A 76 7.14 7.50 -3.11
C PHE A 76 8.18 8.40 -2.45
N LYS A 77 9.20 8.84 -3.20
CA LYS A 77 10.24 9.75 -2.68
C LYS A 77 9.64 11.09 -2.28
N GLU A 78 8.79 11.65 -3.15
CA GLU A 78 8.06 12.90 -2.85
C GLU A 78 7.17 12.77 -1.60
N LEU A 79 6.54 11.60 -1.40
CA LEU A 79 5.75 11.32 -0.20
C LEU A 79 6.62 11.33 1.07
N MET A 80 7.75 10.63 1.05
CA MET A 80 8.67 10.58 2.20
C MET A 80 9.23 11.97 2.51
N ASP A 81 9.65 12.72 1.49
CA ASP A 81 10.09 14.11 1.64
C ASP A 81 8.96 15.01 2.20
N ALA A 82 7.71 14.80 1.77
CA ALA A 82 6.57 15.56 2.29
C ALA A 82 6.29 15.25 3.77
N LEU A 83 6.38 13.98 4.19
CA LEU A 83 6.21 13.56 5.58
C LEU A 83 7.29 14.15 6.49
N ASP A 84 8.54 14.18 6.03
CA ASP A 84 9.65 14.86 6.71
C ASP A 84 9.37 16.36 6.86
N ASN A 85 8.94 17.02 5.78
CA ASN A 85 8.70 18.46 5.76
C ASN A 85 7.57 18.90 6.72
N ILE A 86 6.54 18.06 6.90
CA ILE A 86 5.46 18.34 7.85
C ILE A 86 5.79 17.88 9.29
N GLY A 87 6.97 17.28 9.50
CA GLY A 87 7.51 16.95 10.82
C GLY A 87 7.07 15.62 11.39
N ILE A 88 6.62 14.66 10.56
CA ILE A 88 6.39 13.27 11.01
C ILE A 88 7.75 12.61 11.24
N SER A 89 7.95 12.02 12.41
CA SER A 89 9.23 11.40 12.75
C SER A 89 9.51 10.15 11.90
N GLN A 90 10.78 9.79 11.73
CA GLN A 90 11.16 8.58 11.00
C GLN A 90 10.52 7.31 11.58
N GLU A 91 10.35 7.24 12.91
CA GLU A 91 9.68 6.12 13.57
C GLU A 91 8.19 6.05 13.21
N GLU A 92 7.50 7.18 13.18
CA GLU A 92 6.09 7.24 12.76
C GLU A 92 5.93 6.89 11.27
N GLN A 93 6.82 7.38 10.41
CA GLN A 93 6.84 7.03 8.99
C GLN A 93 7.05 5.52 8.80
N ASP A 94 8.05 4.96 9.48
CA ASP A 94 8.32 3.52 9.46
C ASP A 94 7.11 2.70 9.92
N ASN A 95 6.41 3.16 10.96
CA ASN A 95 5.18 2.51 11.46
C ASN A 95 4.05 2.59 10.43
N MET A 96 3.82 3.75 9.82
CA MET A 96 2.80 3.94 8.77
C MET A 96 3.07 3.02 7.57
N ILE A 97 4.31 2.98 7.09
CA ILE A 97 4.73 2.11 5.99
C ILE A 97 4.61 0.64 6.38
N SER A 98 5.00 0.26 7.60
CA SER A 98 4.87 -1.12 8.09
C SER A 98 3.42 -1.61 8.07
N VAL A 99 2.45 -0.75 8.40
CA VAL A 99 1.01 -1.09 8.31
C VAL A 99 0.60 -1.34 6.86
N ALA A 100 1.05 -0.52 5.90
CA ALA A 100 0.75 -0.73 4.48
C ALA A 100 1.39 -2.03 3.95
N CYS A 101 2.64 -2.32 4.32
CA CYS A 101 3.31 -3.58 3.99
C CYS A 101 2.58 -4.80 4.59
N ALA A 102 2.11 -4.69 5.84
CA ALA A 102 1.33 -5.76 6.47
C ALA A 102 0.02 -6.04 5.73
N LEU A 103 -0.64 -5.00 5.20
CA LEU A 103 -1.85 -5.16 4.38
C LEU A 103 -1.56 -5.83 3.02
N LEU A 104 -0.41 -5.54 2.40
CA LEU A 104 0.03 -6.26 1.20
C LEU A 104 0.15 -7.77 1.49
N HIS A 105 0.91 -8.15 2.52
CA HIS A 105 1.08 -9.55 2.93
C HIS A 105 -0.25 -10.21 3.31
N ALA A 106 -1.07 -9.54 4.11
CA ALA A 106 -2.38 -10.05 4.52
C ALA A 106 -3.32 -10.29 3.33
N SER A 107 -3.20 -9.51 2.25
CA SER A 107 -4.01 -9.70 1.04
C SER A 107 -3.77 -11.05 0.36
N ASN A 108 -2.58 -11.63 0.55
CA ASN A 108 -2.23 -12.90 -0.08
C ASN A 108 -2.70 -14.12 0.72
N LEU A 109 -3.09 -13.94 1.98
CA LEU A 109 -3.64 -15.03 2.78
C LEU A 109 -4.81 -15.69 2.06
N SER A 110 -4.74 -17.01 1.94
CA SER A 110 -5.84 -17.89 1.53
C SER A 110 -6.22 -18.74 2.71
N PHE A 111 -7.50 -19.12 2.78
CA PHE A 111 -8.02 -19.95 3.85
C PHE A 111 -8.68 -21.18 3.24
N LYS A 112 -8.35 -22.33 3.81
CA LYS A 112 -8.94 -23.62 3.44
C LYS A 112 -9.85 -24.10 4.57
N ALA A 113 -11.07 -24.50 4.20
CA ALA A 113 -12.01 -25.09 5.14
C ALA A 113 -11.47 -26.44 5.68
N LEU A 114 -11.57 -26.63 6.99
CA LEU A 114 -11.28 -27.88 7.71
C LEU A 114 -12.55 -28.63 8.11
N GLY A 115 -13.70 -27.97 8.04
CA GLY A 115 -15.03 -28.48 8.34
C GLY A 115 -16.05 -27.38 8.05
N ASP A 116 -17.24 -27.48 8.62
CA ASP A 116 -18.32 -26.53 8.37
C ASP A 116 -18.05 -25.15 9.03
N ASP A 117 -17.40 -25.13 10.21
CA ASP A 117 -17.18 -23.91 11.01
C ASP A 117 -15.70 -23.56 11.23
N GLU A 118 -14.77 -24.32 10.66
CA GLU A 118 -13.32 -24.15 10.88
C GLU A 118 -12.57 -23.96 9.57
N ALA A 119 -11.60 -23.05 9.57
CA ALA A 119 -10.67 -22.85 8.47
C ALA A 119 -9.25 -22.63 9.00
N LYS A 120 -8.27 -22.97 8.18
CA LYS A 120 -6.86 -22.65 8.43
C LYS A 120 -6.30 -21.82 7.28
N VAL A 121 -5.20 -21.11 7.55
CA VAL A 121 -4.40 -20.50 6.49
C VAL A 121 -3.90 -21.61 5.56
N ASP A 122 -4.09 -21.40 4.27
CA ASP A 122 -3.55 -22.25 3.21
C ASP A 122 -2.07 -21.89 3.06
N GLU A 123 -1.19 -22.85 3.42
CA GLU A 123 0.27 -22.69 3.43
C GLU A 123 0.86 -22.66 2.02
#